data_AF-A0A1E4I4W0-F1
#
_entry.id   AF-A0A1E4I4W0-F1
#
_cell.length_a   1.000
_cell.length_b   1.000
_cell.length_c   1.000
_cell.angle_alpha   90.00
_cell.angle_beta   90.00
_cell.angle_gamma   90.00
#
_symmetry.space_group_name_H-M   'P 1'
#
loop_
_entity.id
_entity.type
_entity.pdbx_description
1 polymer ?
#
loop_
_entity_poly.entity_id
_entity_poly.type
_entity_poly.pdbx_seq_one_letter_code
_entity_poly.pdbx_strand_id
1 'polypeptide(L)'
;MASPQPDWAAIDRDPRFQTLHKKKTAFLWGLMVFSIVYYFLLPFGAAYFQDLFKVKIWGPLNVGLLFALSEFIVAWVIAAIYAKRANREFDAMAAEIARDAHKIGGSK
;
A
#
# COMPACT_ATOMS: atom_id res chain seq x y z
N MET A 1 35.00 8.29 12.56
CA MET A 1 34.16 8.52 13.75
C MET A 1 32.75 8.10 13.37
N ALA A 2 32.17 7.10 14.03
CA ALA A 2 30.79 6.69 13.76
C ALA A 2 29.84 7.78 14.29
N SER A 3 28.90 8.25 13.46
CA SER A 3 27.85 9.17 13.91
C SER A 3 27.09 8.53 15.09
N PRO A 4 26.76 9.29 16.16
CA PRO A 4 25.95 8.77 17.25
C PRO A 4 24.67 8.17 16.69
N GLN A 5 24.37 6.90 17.03
CA GLN A 5 23.15 6.27 16.55
C GLN A 5 21.93 7.02 17.13
N PRO A 6 20.89 7.27 16.33
CA PRO A 6 19.65 7.86 16.83
C PRO A 6 19.04 7.01 17.93
N ASP A 7 18.43 7.65 18.94
CA ASP A 7 17.62 6.96 19.93
C ASP A 7 16.29 6.53 19.30
N TRP A 8 16.27 5.30 18.77
CA TRP A 8 15.09 4.73 18.12
C TRP A 8 13.89 4.62 19.05
N ALA A 9 14.09 4.44 20.36
CA ALA A 9 12.98 4.35 21.31
C ALA A 9 12.37 5.73 21.58
N ALA A 10 13.18 6.79 21.59
CA ALA A 10 12.68 8.16 21.65
C ALA A 10 11.93 8.56 20.38
N ILE A 11 12.44 8.16 19.20
CA ILE A 11 11.78 8.40 17.91
C ILE A 11 10.44 7.66 17.81
N ASP A 12 10.39 6.40 18.24
CA ASP A 12 9.13 5.63 18.23
C ASP A 12 8.07 6.28 19.12
N ARG A 13 8.47 6.87 20.25
CA ARG A 13 7.55 7.61 21.14
C ARG A 13 7.20 9.03 20.66
N ASP A 14 7.86 9.55 19.62
CA ASP A 14 7.57 10.88 19.09
C ASP A 14 6.14 10.92 18.51
N PRO A 15 5.28 11.86 18.94
CA PRO A 15 3.91 11.97 18.43
C PRO A 15 3.80 12.13 16.91
N ARG A 16 4.79 12.77 16.26
CA ARG A 16 4.86 12.93 14.81
C ARG A 16 5.10 11.58 14.14
N PHE A 17 5.99 10.76 14.70
CA PHE A 17 6.24 9.40 14.19
C PHE A 17 5.00 8.52 14.34
N GLN A 18 4.33 8.56 15.49
CA GLN A 18 3.08 7.83 15.71
C GLN A 18 1.98 8.27 14.73
N THR A 19 1.89 9.57 14.44
CA THR A 19 0.96 10.11 13.44
C THR A 19 1.29 9.60 12.02
N LEU A 20 2.56 9.65 11.61
CA LEU A 20 3.03 9.11 10.33
C LEU A 20 2.71 7.62 10.22
N HIS A 21 3.06 6.84 11.26
CA HIS A 21 2.86 5.40 11.29
C HIS A 21 1.37 5.06 11.18
N LYS A 22 0.50 5.69 11.99
CA LYS A 22 -0.95 5.47 11.94
C LYS A 22 -1.53 5.78 10.56
N LYS A 23 -1.16 6.91 9.95
CA LYS A 23 -1.65 7.31 8.62
C LYS A 23 -1.19 6.33 7.53
N LYS A 24 0.10 5.99 7.51
CA LYS A 24 0.69 5.06 6.53
C LYS A 24 0.06 3.68 6.65
N THR A 25 -0.04 3.17 7.88
CA THR A 25 -0.61 1.85 8.16
C THR A 25 -2.08 1.78 7.78
N ALA A 26 -2.91 2.76 8.17
CA ALA A 26 -4.32 2.78 7.77
C ALA A 26 -4.51 2.80 6.25
N PHE A 27 -3.69 3.58 5.54
CA PHE A 27 -3.73 3.65 4.08
C PHE A 27 -3.33 2.32 3.44
N LEU A 28 -2.24 1.71 3.90
CA LEU A 28 -1.77 0.40 3.42
C LEU A 28 -2.78 -0.71 3.68
N TRP A 29 -3.39 -0.74 4.87
CA TRP A 29 -4.46 -1.68 5.18
C TRP A 29 -5.66 -1.51 4.26
N GLY A 30 -6.06 -0.27 3.95
CA GLY A 30 -7.12 0.00 2.98
C GLY A 30 -6.81 -0.56 1.59
N LEU A 31 -5.60 -0.30 1.07
CA LEU A 31 -5.17 -0.85 -0.21
C LEU A 31 -5.10 -2.37 -0.19
N MET A 32 -4.62 -2.97 0.91
CA MET A 32 -4.52 -4.41 1.06
C MET A 32 -5.91 -5.08 1.08
N VAL A 33 -6.85 -4.56 1.87
CA VAL A 33 -8.23 -5.10 1.91
C VAL A 33 -8.87 -5.03 0.53
N PHE A 34 -8.75 -3.89 -0.16
CA PHE A 34 -9.23 -3.76 -1.52
C PHE A 34 -8.60 -4.79 -2.48
N SER A 35 -7.27 -4.94 -2.42
CA SER A 35 -6.53 -5.89 -3.26
C SER A 35 -6.97 -7.33 -3.01
N ILE A 36 -7.10 -7.72 -1.75
CA ILE A 36 -7.55 -9.06 -1.34
C ILE A 36 -8.95 -9.33 -1.87
N VAL A 37 -9.89 -8.40 -1.63
CA VAL A 37 -11.27 -8.55 -2.11
C VAL A 37 -11.27 -8.71 -3.64
N TYR A 38 -10.56 -7.83 -4.35
CA TYR A 38 -10.53 -7.88 -5.81
C TYR A 38 -9.90 -9.16 -6.36
N TYR A 39 -8.78 -9.60 -5.79
CA TYR A 39 -8.12 -10.85 -6.16
C TYR A 39 -9.03 -12.07 -5.96
N PHE A 40 -9.75 -12.14 -4.83
CA PHE A 40 -10.64 -13.26 -4.55
C PHE A 40 -11.94 -13.22 -5.36
N LEU A 41 -12.31 -12.09 -5.97
CA LEU A 41 -13.43 -12.05 -6.90
C LEU A 41 -13.22 -12.94 -8.13
N LEU A 42 -11.97 -13.19 -8.56
CA LEU A 42 -11.69 -14.08 -9.68
C LEU A 42 -12.06 -15.54 -9.38
N PRO A 43 -11.50 -16.22 -8.36
CA PRO A 43 -11.87 -17.61 -8.06
C PRO A 43 -13.32 -17.73 -7.58
N PHE A 44 -13.84 -16.73 -6.86
CA PHE A 44 -15.25 -16.69 -6.47
C PHE A 44 -16.17 -16.59 -7.69
N GLY A 45 -15.88 -15.67 -8.60
CA GLY A 45 -16.59 -15.52 -9.87
C GLY A 45 -16.51 -16.78 -10.73
N ALA A 46 -15.32 -17.38 -10.83
CA ALA A 46 -15.13 -18.62 -11.58
C ALA A 46 -15.88 -19.81 -10.98
N ALA A 47 -16.03 -19.88 -9.66
CA ALA A 47 -16.75 -20.97 -8.98
C ALA A 47 -18.27 -20.81 -9.06
N TYR A 48 -18.80 -19.62 -8.80
CA TYR A 48 -20.24 -19.39 -8.64
C TYR A 48 -20.93 -18.75 -9.87
N PHE A 49 -20.18 -18.04 -10.72
CA PHE A 49 -20.69 -17.31 -11.88
C PHE A 49 -20.09 -17.84 -13.19
N GLN A 50 -20.06 -19.16 -13.33
CA GLN A 50 -19.47 -19.85 -14.47
C GLN A 50 -20.04 -19.39 -15.82
N ASP A 51 -21.35 -19.16 -15.89
CA ASP A 51 -22.00 -18.76 -17.14
C ASP A 51 -21.48 -17.40 -17.62
N LEU A 52 -21.29 -16.45 -16.69
CA LEU A 52 -20.68 -15.16 -16.99
C LEU A 52 -19.21 -15.31 -17.42
N PHE A 53 -18.43 -16.09 -16.67
CA PHE A 53 -16.99 -16.27 -16.96
C PHE A 53 -16.73 -16.97 -18.29
N LYS A 54 -17.68 -17.78 -18.79
CA LYS A 54 -17.63 -18.45 -20.09
C LYS A 54 -18.11 -17.59 -21.25
N VAL A 55 -18.75 -16.43 -21.00
CA VAL A 55 -19.21 -15.53 -22.08
C VAL A 55 -18.01 -15.11 -22.92
N LYS A 56 -18.04 -15.49 -24.20
CA LYS A 56 -17.03 -15.11 -25.19
C LYS A 56 -17.28 -13.68 -25.63
N ILE A 57 -16.19 -12.91 -25.70
CA ILE A 57 -16.20 -11.53 -26.16
C ILE A 57 -15.65 -11.47 -27.58
N TRP A 58 -14.48 -12.07 -27.81
CA TRP A 58 -13.86 -12.11 -29.12
C TRP A 58 -12.90 -13.29 -29.27
N GLY A 59 -13.15 -14.16 -30.25
CA GLY A 59 -12.33 -15.37 -30.46
C GLY A 59 -12.23 -16.21 -29.18
N PRO A 60 -11.02 -16.51 -28.67
CA PRO A 60 -10.82 -17.25 -27.42
C PRO A 60 -10.99 -16.38 -26.15
N LEU A 61 -11.10 -15.04 -26.29
CA LEU A 61 -11.23 -14.13 -25.17
C LEU A 61 -12.63 -14.23 -24.56
N ASN A 62 -12.69 -14.55 -23.28
CA ASN A 62 -13.92 -14.55 -22.48
C ASN A 62 -13.82 -13.56 -21.31
N VAL A 63 -14.95 -13.34 -20.64
CA VAL A 63 -15.03 -12.43 -19.49
C VAL A 63 -14.06 -12.84 -18.38
N GLY A 64 -13.92 -14.14 -18.10
CA GLY A 64 -12.99 -14.61 -17.07
C GLY A 64 -11.53 -14.26 -17.35
N LEU A 65 -11.10 -14.40 -18.61
CA LEU A 65 -9.76 -14.04 -19.06
C LEU A 65 -9.55 -12.52 -19.01
N LEU A 66 -10.55 -11.72 -19.38
CA LEU A 66 -10.49 -10.27 -19.19
C LEU A 66 -10.37 -9.88 -17.72
N PHE A 67 -11.11 -10.54 -16.83
CA PHE A 67 -11.03 -10.29 -15.39
C PHE A 67 -9.63 -10.62 -14.86
N ALA A 68 -9.06 -11.76 -15.29
CA ALA A 68 -7.68 -12.13 -14.96
C ALA A 68 -6.67 -11.07 -15.43
N LEU A 69 -6.84 -10.54 -16.64
CA LEU A 69 -5.99 -9.46 -17.15
C LEU A 69 -6.18 -8.15 -16.38
N SER A 70 -7.40 -7.85 -15.93
CA SER A 70 -7.65 -6.64 -15.15
C SER A 70 -6.97 -6.64 -13.78
N GLU A 71 -6.65 -7.81 -13.20
CA GLU A 71 -5.87 -7.87 -11.97
C GLU A 71 -4.51 -7.19 -12.09
N PHE A 72 -3.82 -7.36 -13.23
CA PHE A 72 -2.55 -6.69 -13.50
C PHE A 72 -2.71 -5.17 -13.57
N ILE A 73 -3.76 -4.70 -14.25
CA ILE A 73 -4.07 -3.27 -14.35
C ILE A 73 -4.35 -2.69 -12.96
N VAL A 74 -5.15 -3.40 -12.15
CA VAL A 74 -5.45 -2.99 -10.77
C VAL A 74 -4.20 -2.94 -9.91
N ALA A 75 -3.30 -3.92 -10.02
CA ALA A 75 -2.02 -3.91 -9.30
C ALA A 75 -1.16 -2.68 -9.64
N TRP A 76 -1.05 -2.34 -10.92
CA TRP A 76 -0.33 -1.13 -11.35
C TRP A 76 -1.01 0.16 -10.87
N VAL A 77 -2.34 0.22 -10.91
CA VAL A 77 -3.11 1.37 -10.38
C VAL A 77 -2.87 1.54 -8.89
N ILE A 78 -2.92 0.45 -8.11
CA ILE A 78 -2.63 0.48 -6.67
C ILE A 78 -1.20 0.96 -6.41
N ALA A 79 -0.23 0.44 -7.15
CA ALA A 79 1.17 0.87 -7.04
C ALA A 79 1.34 2.37 -7.36
N ALA A 80 0.69 2.86 -8.41
CA ALA A 80 0.73 4.28 -8.79
C ALA A 80 0.07 5.18 -7.74
N ILE A 81 -1.08 4.77 -7.20
CA ILE A 81 -1.79 5.47 -6.11
C ILE A 81 -0.91 5.52 -4.86
N TYR A 82 -0.30 4.39 -4.49
CA TYR A 82 0.63 4.32 -3.37
C TYR A 82 1.82 5.25 -3.56
N ALA A 83 2.52 5.17 -4.70
CA ALA A 83 3.69 6.00 -4.99
C ALA A 83 3.35 7.50 -4.92
N LYS A 84 2.22 7.91 -5.50
CA LYS A 84 1.78 9.31 -5.47
C LYS A 84 1.49 9.79 -4.04
N ARG A 85 0.86 8.96 -3.21
CA ARG A 85 0.54 9.30 -1.81
C ARG A 85 1.79 9.32 -0.93
N ALA A 86 2.67 8.34 -1.10
CA ALA A 86 3.93 8.23 -0.36
C ALA A 86 4.82 9.45 -0.60
N ASN A 87 5.08 9.78 -1.87
CA ASN A 87 5.93 10.90 -2.25
C ASN A 87 5.38 12.26 -1.77
N ARG A 88 4.06 12.42 -1.70
CA ARG A 88 3.43 13.69 -1.31
C ARG A 88 3.35 13.91 0.19
N GLU A 89 3.13 12.86 0.97
CA GLU A 89 2.77 13.00 2.38
C GLU A 89 3.74 12.25 3.29
N PHE A 90 3.91 10.94 3.08
CA PHE A 90 4.69 10.11 3.99
C PHE A 90 6.17 10.46 3.96
N ASP A 91 6.73 10.72 2.78
CA ASP A 91 8.14 11.05 2.64
C ASP A 91 8.47 12.44 3.22
N ALA A 92 7.55 13.39 3.09
CA ALA A 92 7.69 14.72 3.69
C ALA A 92 7.71 14.63 5.23
N MET A 93 6.76 13.88 5.81
CA MET A 93 6.70 13.64 7.26
C MET A 93 7.93 12.88 7.76
N ALA A 94 8.37 11.86 7.04
CA ALA A 94 9.56 11.07 7.38
C ALA A 94 10.84 11.92 7.31
N ALA A 95 10.98 12.77 6.30
CA ALA A 95 12.12 13.68 6.15
C ALA A 95 12.18 14.70 7.30
N GLU A 96 11.04 15.20 7.77
CA GLU A 96 10.99 16.09 8.93
C GLU A 96 11.49 15.40 10.21
N ILE A 97 10.98 14.20 10.51
CA ILE A 97 11.40 13.41 11.67
C ILE A 97 12.89 13.04 11.56
N ALA A 98 13.36 12.64 10.38
CA ALA A 98 14.75 12.29 10.16
C ALA A 98 15.71 13.47 10.37
N ARG A 99 15.33 14.70 9.97
CA ARG A 99 16.14 15.91 10.24
C ARG A 99 16.25 16.21 11.73
N ASP A 100 15.18 15.97 12.49
CA ASP A 100 15.14 16.22 13.93
C ASP A 100 15.56 15.01 14.77
N ALA A 101 15.93 13.89 14.16
CA ALA A 101 16.26 12.64 14.85
C ALA A 101 17.34 12.80 15.92
N HIS A 102 18.33 13.68 15.71
CA HIS A 102 19.37 13.97 16.71
C HIS A 102 18.89 14.86 17.88
N LYS A 103 17.76 15.55 17.73
CA LYS A 103 17.13 16.35 18.81
C LYS A 103 16.15 15.49 19.62
N ILE A 104 15.54 14.49 18.99
CA ILE A 104 14.62 13.55 19.63
C ILE A 104 15.44 12.57 20.48
N GLY A 105 15.35 12.68 21.80
CA GLY A 105 16.17 11.87 22.73
C GLY A 105 17.53 12.49 23.07
N GLY A 106 17.82 13.70 22.57
CA GLY A 106 19.00 14.49 22.90
C GLY A 106 18.96 15.08 24.32
N SER A 107 18.95 14.23 25.33
CA SER A 107 19.32 14.60 26.70
C SER A 107 20.01 13.42 27.37
N LYS A 108 21.29 13.25 27.03
CA LYS A 108 22.43 13.12 27.95
C LYS A 108 23.74 13.02 27.17
#